data_AF-A0A0F9DLX0-F1
#
_entry.id   AF-A0A0F9DLX0-F1
#
_cell.length_a   1.000
_cell.length_b   1.000
_cell.length_c   1.000
_cell.angle_alpha   90.00
_cell.angle_beta   90.00
_cell.angle_gamma   90.00
#
_symmetry.space_group_name_H-M   'P 1'
#
loop_
_entity.id
_entity.type
_entity.pdbx_description
1 polymer ?
#
loop_
_entity_poly.entity_id
_entity_poly.type
_entity_poly.pdbx_seq_one_letter_code
_entity_poly.pdbx_strand_id
1 'polypeptide(L)'
;VVDDNIEIEVNPSDIRIDTYRSSGAGGQHVNTTDSAVRITHHPTGIVVTSSEKSQHQNRDIAMKALKSRLYQMELDKRSALVNEAHENAGDAGWGNQIRSYVLQPYQMVKDLRTNYETSDTKGVLDGDLDGLMGATLALAVAGKSRAEAQGD
;
A
#
# COMPACT_ATOMS: atom_id res chain seq x y z
N VAL A 1 -16.60 6.64 -2.38
CA VAL A 1 -15.70 6.01 -3.38
C VAL A 1 -14.45 6.85 -3.39
N VAL A 2 -13.37 6.37 -2.78
CA VAL A 2 -12.10 7.10 -2.72
C VAL A 2 -11.44 6.92 -4.08
N ASP A 3 -11.24 8.02 -4.80
CA ASP A 3 -10.62 8.04 -6.12
C ASP A 3 -9.10 7.94 -5.94
N ASP A 4 -8.61 6.74 -5.60
CA ASP A 4 -7.19 6.43 -5.46
C ASP A 4 -6.53 6.20 -6.84
N ASN A 5 -6.71 7.14 -7.78
CA ASN A 5 -6.00 7.11 -9.04
C ASN A 5 -4.54 7.55 -8.81
N ILE A 6 -3.63 6.59 -8.75
CA ILE A 6 -2.19 6.86 -8.70
C ILE A 6 -1.76 7.31 -10.10
N GLU A 7 -1.75 8.62 -10.34
CA GLU A 7 -1.17 9.20 -11.55
C GLU A 7 0.35 9.18 -11.46
N ILE A 8 0.99 8.37 -12.33
CA ILE A 8 2.45 8.28 -12.39
C ILE A 8 2.94 9.11 -13.56
N GLU A 9 3.39 10.31 -13.22
CA GLU A 9 4.12 11.17 -14.13
C GLU A 9 5.61 10.78 -14.09
N VAL A 10 6.13 10.37 -15.25
CA VAL A 10 7.54 10.00 -15.39
C VAL A 10 8.27 11.17 -16.03
N ASN A 11 9.18 11.79 -15.28
CA ASN A 11 10.00 12.87 -15.81
C ASN A 11 10.95 12.33 -16.90
N PRO A 12 11.06 13.00 -18.06
CA PRO A 12 11.99 12.61 -19.10
C PRO A 12 13.47 12.60 -18.66
N SER A 13 13.83 13.38 -17.65
CA SER A 13 15.19 13.46 -17.09
C SER A 13 15.59 12.23 -16.28
N ASP A 14 14.62 11.48 -15.75
CA ASP A 14 14.86 10.32 -14.88
C ASP A 14 15.01 9.02 -15.69
N ILE A 15 14.82 9.09 -17.01
CA ILE A 15 14.87 7.94 -17.90
C ILE A 15 16.03 8.04 -18.90
N ARG A 16 16.78 6.94 -19.03
CA ARG A 16 17.73 6.73 -20.12
C ARG A 16 17.12 5.83 -21.18
N ILE A 17 17.17 6.27 -22.43
CA ILE A 17 16.66 5.51 -23.58
C ILE A 17 17.83 5.07 -24.44
N ASP A 18 18.09 3.76 -24.46
CA ASP A 18 19.12 3.15 -25.28
C ASP A 18 18.45 2.45 -26.49
N THR A 19 18.92 2.73 -27.70
CA THR A 19 18.46 2.03 -28.92
C THR A 19 19.54 1.04 -29.36
N TYR A 20 19.15 -0.19 -29.70
CA TYR A 20 20.06 -1.27 -30.09
C TYR A 20 19.40 -2.23 -31.08
N ARG A 21 20.16 -3.17 -31.61
CA ARG A 21 19.63 -4.21 -32.51
C ARG A 21 18.78 -5.21 -31.75
N SER A 22 17.63 -5.53 -32.31
CA SER A 22 16.77 -6.59 -31.78
C SER A 22 17.53 -7.91 -31.76
N SER A 23 17.50 -8.60 -30.62
CA SER A 23 18.09 -9.94 -30.48
C SER A 23 17.05 -10.99 -30.87
N GLY A 24 17.29 -11.76 -31.92
CA GLY A 24 16.42 -12.87 -32.32
C GLY A 24 16.75 -13.45 -33.69
N ALA A 25 16.19 -14.62 -34.00
CA ALA A 25 16.26 -15.24 -35.33
C ALA A 25 15.37 -14.46 -36.30
N GLY A 26 15.86 -13.33 -36.80
CA GLY A 26 15.13 -12.43 -37.66
C GLY A 26 15.67 -12.34 -39.09
N GLY A 27 14.84 -11.83 -40.00
CA GLY A 27 15.23 -11.54 -41.37
C GLY A 27 16.16 -10.32 -41.49
N GLN A 28 16.40 -9.86 -42.72
CA GLN A 28 17.33 -8.76 -43.02
C GLN A 28 17.11 -7.51 -42.15
N HIS A 29 15.86 -7.18 -41.83
CA HIS A 29 15.51 -6.01 -41.00
C HIS A 29 16.03 -6.10 -39.55
N VAL A 30 16.16 -7.30 -38.98
CA VAL A 30 16.65 -7.50 -37.60
C VAL A 30 18.17 -7.39 -37.53
N ASN A 31 18.88 -7.70 -38.61
CA ASN A 31 20.33 -7.65 -38.67
C ASN A 31 20.89 -6.27 -39.03
N THR A 32 20.12 -5.47 -39.78
CA THR A 32 20.59 -4.21 -40.38
C THR A 32 20.07 -2.96 -39.65
N THR A 33 18.92 -3.04 -38.96
CA THR A 33 18.25 -1.87 -38.36
C THR A 33 18.25 -1.93 -36.84
N ASP A 34 18.65 -0.84 -36.20
CA ASP A 34 18.61 -0.68 -34.74
C ASP A 34 17.19 -0.27 -34.30
N SER A 35 16.29 -1.25 -34.17
CA SER A 35 14.89 -0.99 -33.81
C SER A 35 14.54 -1.21 -32.33
N ALA A 36 15.29 -2.00 -31.58
CA ALA A 36 14.97 -2.30 -30.17
C ALA A 36 15.28 -1.12 -29.26
N VAL A 37 14.42 -0.92 -28.25
CA VAL A 37 14.54 0.18 -27.29
C VAL A 37 14.58 -0.38 -25.86
N ARG A 38 15.54 0.09 -25.07
CA ARG A 38 15.64 -0.14 -23.63
C ARG A 38 15.45 1.18 -22.92
N ILE A 39 14.55 1.20 -21.93
CA ILE A 39 14.35 2.34 -21.05
C ILE A 39 14.80 1.93 -19.64
N THR A 40 15.67 2.74 -19.05
CA THR A 40 16.15 2.58 -17.67
C THR A 40 15.66 3.76 -16.84
N HIS A 41 14.94 3.50 -15.76
CA HIS A 41 14.54 4.52 -14.80
C HIS A 41 15.58 4.60 -13.69
N HIS A 42 16.32 5.70 -13.60
CA HIS A 42 17.43 5.86 -12.66
C HIS A 42 17.01 5.78 -11.18
N PRO A 43 15.91 6.42 -10.74
CA PRO A 43 15.53 6.41 -9.33
C PRO A 43 15.15 5.03 -8.78
N THR A 44 14.50 4.19 -9.60
CA THR A 44 14.03 2.86 -9.15
C THR A 44 14.87 1.70 -9.67
N GLY A 45 15.80 1.94 -10.59
CA GLY A 45 16.61 0.91 -11.23
C GLY A 45 15.82 -0.02 -12.17
N ILE A 46 14.54 0.26 -12.45
CA ILE A 46 13.71 -0.57 -13.32
C ILE A 46 14.18 -0.42 -14.77
N VAL A 47 14.48 -1.55 -15.41
CA VAL A 47 14.85 -1.63 -16.82
C VAL A 47 13.75 -2.37 -17.57
N VAL A 48 13.25 -1.77 -18.65
CA VAL A 48 12.27 -2.37 -19.55
C VAL A 48 12.79 -2.33 -20.99
N THR A 49 12.48 -3.37 -21.76
CA THR A 49 12.95 -3.53 -23.14
C THR A 49 11.80 -3.91 -24.06
N SER A 50 11.81 -3.41 -25.28
CA SER A 50 10.86 -3.77 -26.34
C SER A 50 11.57 -3.88 -27.70
N SER A 51 11.20 -4.87 -28.52
CA SER A 51 11.92 -5.25 -29.73
C SER A 51 11.01 -5.60 -30.92
N GLU A 52 9.93 -4.85 -31.11
CA GLU A 52 9.08 -4.87 -32.30
C GLU A 52 9.77 -4.28 -33.54
N LYS A 53 9.08 -4.36 -34.69
CA LYS A 53 9.59 -3.88 -35.99
C LYS A 53 9.88 -2.37 -36.02
N SER A 54 9.10 -1.55 -35.31
CA SER A 54 9.22 -0.09 -35.34
C SER A 54 9.80 0.47 -34.04
N GLN A 55 10.80 1.35 -34.17
CA GLN A 55 11.46 2.00 -33.04
C GLN A 55 10.49 2.87 -32.21
N HIS A 56 9.62 3.64 -32.88
CA HIS A 56 8.64 4.49 -32.19
C HIS A 56 7.66 3.66 -31.37
N GLN A 57 7.17 2.55 -31.95
CA GLN A 57 6.31 1.62 -31.24
C GLN A 57 7.03 1.01 -30.03
N ASN A 58 8.30 0.64 -30.18
CA ASN A 58 9.10 0.12 -29.06
C ASN A 58 9.26 1.12 -27.92
N ARG A 59 9.45 2.41 -28.25
CA ARG A 59 9.53 3.47 -27.25
C ARG A 59 8.20 3.61 -26.48
N ASP A 60 7.07 3.59 -27.19
CA ASP A 60 5.75 3.72 -26.56
C ASP A 60 5.40 2.51 -25.70
N ILE A 61 5.69 1.29 -26.19
CA ILE A 61 5.47 0.04 -25.46
C ILE A 61 6.35 0.00 -24.21
N ALA A 62 7.64 0.33 -24.35
CA ALA A 62 8.56 0.37 -23.22
C ALA A 62 8.12 1.43 -22.18
N MET A 63 7.65 2.59 -22.61
CA MET A 63 7.14 3.62 -21.70
C MET A 63 5.88 3.16 -20.95
N LYS A 64 4.92 2.51 -21.65
CA LYS A 64 3.73 1.92 -21.00
C LYS A 64 4.11 0.83 -20.00
N ALA A 65 5.06 -0.04 -20.36
CA ALA A 65 5.57 -1.08 -19.47
C ALA A 65 6.28 -0.48 -18.23
N LEU A 66 7.05 0.60 -18.40
CA LEU A 66 7.69 1.30 -17.29
C LEU A 66 6.65 1.87 -16.33
N LYS A 67 5.63 2.58 -16.84
CA LYS A 67 4.55 3.13 -16.02
C LYS A 67 3.80 2.04 -15.24
N SER A 68 3.49 0.91 -15.88
CA SER A 68 2.85 -0.22 -15.22
C SER A 68 3.71 -0.82 -14.10
N ARG A 69 5.03 -0.93 -14.30
CA ARG A 69 5.96 -1.41 -13.27
C ARG A 69 6.08 -0.45 -12.09
N LEU A 70 6.14 0.85 -12.36
CA LEU A 70 6.15 1.89 -11.32
C LEU A 70 4.84 1.88 -10.52
N TYR A 71 3.70 1.66 -11.19
CA TYR A 71 2.41 1.52 -10.53
C TYR A 71 2.36 0.34 -9.58
N GLN A 72 2.81 -0.83 -10.05
CA GLN A 72 2.87 -2.01 -9.21
C GLN A 72 3.76 -1.79 -7.98
N MET A 73 4.93 -1.16 -8.16
CA MET A 73 5.83 -0.85 -7.05
C MET A 73 5.18 0.05 -6.00
N GLU A 74 4.42 1.05 -6.41
CA GLU A 74 3.74 1.96 -5.47
C GLU A 74 2.56 1.28 -4.76
N LEU A 75 1.81 0.45 -5.49
CA LEU A 75 0.77 -0.39 -4.90
C LEU A 75 1.35 -1.38 -3.87
N ASP A 76 2.48 -2.00 -4.20
CA ASP A 76 3.19 -2.94 -3.31
C ASP A 76 3.67 -2.21 -2.05
N LYS A 77 4.24 -1.01 -2.16
CA LYS A 77 4.60 -0.19 -0.99
C LYS A 77 3.39 0.14 -0.12
N ARG A 78 2.28 0.58 -0.72
CA ARG A 78 1.06 0.93 0.03
C ARG A 78 0.50 -0.29 0.75
N SER A 79 0.45 -1.44 0.07
CA SER A 79 0.01 -2.69 0.68
C SER A 79 0.98 -3.18 1.77
N ALA A 80 2.29 -3.01 1.61
CA ALA A 80 3.28 -3.34 2.63
C ALA A 80 3.08 -2.50 3.91
N LEU A 81 2.84 -1.19 3.79
CA LEU A 81 2.55 -0.32 4.94
C LEU A 81 1.27 -0.74 5.68
N VAL A 82 0.23 -1.09 4.93
CA VAL A 82 -1.03 -1.60 5.50
C VAL A 82 -0.79 -2.95 6.18
N ASN A 83 -0.06 -3.86 5.54
CA ASN A 83 0.25 -5.17 6.09
C ASN A 83 1.11 -5.06 7.35
N GLU A 84 2.11 -4.17 7.38
CA GLU A 84 2.92 -3.91 8.57
C GLU A 84 2.06 -3.43 9.75
N ALA A 85 1.11 -2.52 9.49
CA ALA A 85 0.15 -2.08 10.50
C ALA A 85 -0.76 -3.24 10.99
N HIS A 86 -1.17 -4.12 10.08
CA HIS A 86 -1.96 -5.32 10.42
C HIS A 86 -1.15 -6.38 11.18
N GLU A 87 0.10 -6.64 10.82
CA GLU A 87 0.98 -7.58 11.52
C GLU A 87 1.29 -7.09 12.94
N ASN A 88 1.48 -5.78 13.11
CA ASN A 88 1.62 -5.17 14.43
C ASN A 88 0.37 -5.30 15.32
N ALA A 89 -0.83 -5.53 14.75
CA ALA A 89 -2.05 -5.74 15.52
C ALA A 89 -2.09 -7.12 16.22
N GLY A 90 -1.14 -8.01 15.90
CA GLY A 90 -0.98 -9.33 16.53
C GLY A 90 -1.88 -10.41 15.94
N ASP A 91 -1.54 -11.66 16.22
CA ASP A 91 -2.26 -12.83 15.67
C ASP A 91 -3.66 -12.98 16.29
N ALA A 92 -4.61 -13.48 15.51
CA ALA A 92 -5.99 -13.74 15.92
C ALA A 92 -6.11 -15.03 16.75
N GLY A 93 -5.24 -15.18 17.75
CA GLY A 93 -5.20 -16.30 18.67
C GLY A 93 -6.03 -16.10 19.94
N TRP A 94 -6.34 -17.21 20.62
CA TRP A 94 -6.92 -17.17 21.97
C TRP A 94 -5.97 -16.42 22.93
N GLY A 95 -6.49 -15.37 23.57
CA GLY A 95 -5.73 -14.54 24.51
C GLY A 95 -5.26 -13.19 23.96
N ASN A 96 -5.32 -12.95 22.64
CA ASN A 96 -5.02 -11.64 22.02
C ASN A 96 -6.28 -10.78 21.77
N GLN A 97 -7.39 -11.12 22.43
CA GLN A 97 -8.62 -10.35 22.35
C GLN A 97 -8.51 -9.04 23.13
N ILE A 98 -8.87 -7.92 22.53
CA ILE A 98 -8.89 -6.63 23.23
C ILE A 98 -10.16 -6.40 24.05
N ARG A 99 -11.23 -7.15 23.76
CA ARG A 99 -12.55 -6.93 24.36
C ARG A 99 -13.33 -8.23 24.47
N SER A 100 -14.00 -8.42 25.60
CA SER A 100 -14.90 -9.54 25.86
C SER A 100 -16.34 -9.06 25.77
N TYR A 101 -17.17 -9.80 25.02
CA TYR A 101 -18.61 -9.62 24.94
C TYR A 101 -19.27 -10.86 25.52
N VAL A 102 -19.83 -10.74 26.73
CA VAL A 102 -20.60 -11.79 27.39
C VAL A 102 -22.07 -11.43 27.25
N LEU A 103 -22.84 -12.26 26.55
CA LEU A 103 -24.27 -12.04 26.33
C LEU A 103 -25.14 -12.94 27.23
N GLN A 104 -24.59 -14.07 27.68
CA GLN A 104 -25.20 -15.02 28.60
C GLN A 104 -24.12 -15.68 29.47
N PRO A 105 -24.39 -16.00 30.74
CA PRO A 105 -25.67 -15.87 31.46
C PRO A 105 -25.97 -14.44 31.96
N TYR A 106 -25.00 -13.52 31.89
CA TYR A 106 -25.15 -12.10 32.18
C TYR A 106 -24.69 -11.28 30.97
N GLN A 107 -25.13 -10.02 30.89
CA GLN A 107 -24.77 -9.10 29.82
C GLN A 107 -23.65 -8.17 30.29
N MET A 108 -22.49 -8.26 29.63
CA MET A 108 -21.32 -7.43 29.94
C MET A 108 -20.42 -7.29 28.71
N VAL A 109 -19.98 -6.07 28.44
CA VAL A 109 -18.89 -5.77 27.52
C VAL A 109 -17.74 -5.20 28.32
N LYS A 110 -16.54 -5.75 28.16
CA LYS A 110 -15.34 -5.30 28.87
C LYS A 110 -14.15 -5.16 27.93
N ASP A 111 -13.58 -3.95 27.84
CA ASP A 111 -12.32 -3.70 27.14
C ASP A 111 -11.15 -4.02 28.07
N LEU A 112 -10.32 -4.98 27.67
CA LEU A 112 -9.20 -5.49 28.48
C LEU A 112 -8.01 -4.54 28.47
N ARG A 113 -7.96 -3.56 27.56
CA ARG A 113 -6.87 -2.58 27.49
C ARG A 113 -7.09 -1.42 28.46
N THR A 114 -8.34 -0.94 28.53
CA THR A 114 -8.71 0.25 29.32
C THR A 114 -9.40 -0.10 30.64
N ASN A 115 -9.76 -1.38 30.83
CA ASN A 115 -10.63 -1.86 31.91
C ASN A 115 -12.03 -1.22 31.96
N TYR A 116 -12.43 -0.49 30.91
CA TYR A 116 -13.78 0.03 30.78
C TYR A 116 -14.78 -1.11 30.58
N GLU A 117 -15.89 -1.09 31.31
CA GLU A 117 -16.95 -2.08 31.21
C GLU A 117 -18.34 -1.42 31.17
N THR A 118 -19.27 -2.05 30.44
CA THR A 118 -20.67 -1.65 30.36
C THR A 118 -21.58 -2.87 30.35
N SER A 119 -22.75 -2.76 30.97
CA SER A 119 -23.79 -3.79 30.94
C SER A 119 -24.70 -3.68 29.71
N ASP A 120 -24.69 -2.54 29.01
CA ASP A 120 -25.51 -2.35 27.80
C ASP A 120 -24.86 -3.02 26.58
N THR A 121 -24.96 -4.34 26.52
CA THR A 121 -24.41 -5.11 25.39
C THR A 121 -25.12 -4.79 24.08
N LYS A 122 -26.41 -4.44 24.14
CA LYS A 122 -27.21 -4.21 22.94
C LYS A 122 -26.84 -2.87 22.29
N GLY A 123 -26.78 -1.79 23.08
CA GLY A 123 -26.35 -0.48 22.58
C GLY A 123 -24.97 -0.53 21.95
N VAL A 124 -24.02 -1.24 22.57
CA VAL A 124 -22.66 -1.40 22.02
C VAL A 124 -22.67 -2.15 20.68
N LEU A 125 -23.47 -3.22 20.55
CA LEU A 125 -23.61 -3.96 19.28
C LEU A 125 -24.36 -3.15 18.22
N ASP A 126 -25.26 -2.26 18.64
CA ASP A 126 -26.00 -1.32 17.77
C ASP A 126 -25.17 -0.06 17.40
N GLY A 127 -23.94 0.07 17.93
CA GLY A 127 -22.98 1.10 17.51
C GLY A 127 -22.63 2.16 18.55
N ASP A 128 -23.16 2.09 19.79
CA ASP A 128 -22.77 2.97 20.89
C ASP A 128 -21.36 2.63 21.42
N LEU A 129 -20.35 3.08 20.69
CA LEU A 129 -18.93 2.81 20.96
C LEU A 129 -18.20 3.99 21.61
N ASP A 130 -18.88 5.12 21.82
CA ASP A 130 -18.25 6.38 22.24
C ASP A 130 -17.51 6.24 23.58
N GLY A 131 -18.11 5.54 24.56
CA GLY A 131 -17.47 5.28 25.85
C GLY A 131 -16.18 4.45 25.73
N LEU A 132 -16.17 3.45 24.84
CA LEU A 132 -15.01 2.58 24.59
C LEU A 132 -13.90 3.32 23.84
N MET A 133 -14.28 4.12 22.84
CA MET A 133 -13.35 4.96 22.09
C MET A 133 -12.72 6.03 22.99
N GLY A 134 -13.53 6.75 23.77
CA GLY A 134 -13.08 7.76 24.71
C GLY A 134 -12.09 7.20 25.73
N ALA A 135 -12.37 6.02 26.30
CA ALA A 135 -11.46 5.36 27.23
C ALA A 135 -10.11 4.99 26.58
N THR A 136 -10.11 4.56 25.31
CA THR A 136 -8.88 4.21 24.58
C THR A 136 -8.05 5.47 24.28
N LEU A 137 -8.69 6.55 23.82
CA LEU A 137 -8.02 7.83 23.56
C LEU A 137 -7.45 8.43 24.85
N ALA A 138 -8.21 8.35 25.96
CA ALA A 138 -7.74 8.80 27.26
C ALA A 138 -6.50 8.02 27.73
N LEU A 139 -6.47 6.69 27.52
CA LEU A 139 -5.30 5.87 27.83
C LEU A 139 -4.08 6.26 26.99
N ALA A 140 -4.26 6.57 25.70
CA ALA A 140 -3.17 6.99 24.81
C ALA A 140 -2.55 8.35 25.19
N VAL A 141 -3.32 9.22 25.84
CA VAL A 141 -2.90 10.56 26.27
C VAL A 141 -2.49 10.59 27.75
N ALA A 142 -2.85 9.56 28.53
CA ALA A 142 -2.50 9.46 29.95
C ALA A 142 -0.97 9.46 30.14
N GLY A 143 -0.45 10.50 30.78
CA GLY A 143 0.98 10.68 31.03
C GLY A 143 1.72 11.58 30.03
N LYS A 144 1.08 12.02 28.94
CA LYS A 144 1.63 13.04 28.03
C LYS A 144 1.27 14.45 28.52
N SER A 145 2.20 15.40 28.43
CA SER A 145 1.88 16.82 28.61
C SER A 145 0.99 17.32 27.46
N ARG A 146 0.25 18.41 27.68
CA ARG A 146 -0.64 18.99 26.66
C ARG A 146 0.09 19.35 25.36
N ALA A 147 1.38 19.68 25.44
CA ALA A 147 2.22 19.96 24.27
C ALA A 147 2.60 18.68 23.50
N GLU A 148 2.87 17.59 24.20
CA GLU A 148 3.21 16.29 23.61
C GLU A 148 1.97 15.58 23.01
N ALA A 149 0.78 15.86 23.54
CA ALA A 149 -0.48 15.30 23.04
C ALA A 149 -0.99 15.96 21.74
N GLN A 150 -0.45 17.12 21.35
CA GLN A 150 -0.86 17.87 20.14
C GLN A 150 0.10 17.73 18.96
N GLY A 151 1.23 17.02 19.13
CA GLY A 151 2.33 16.97 18.16
C GLY A 151 2.42 15.71 17.29
N ASP A 152 1.54 14.73 17.50
CA ASP A 152 1.47 13.48 16.71
C ASP A 152 0.37 13.54 15.65
#